data_AF-A0A401S948-F1
#
_entry.id   AF-A0A401S948-F1
#
_cell.length_a   1.000
_cell.length_b   1.000
_cell.length_c   1.000
_cell.angle_alpha   90.00
_cell.angle_beta   90.00
_cell.angle_gamma   90.00
#
_symmetry.space_group_name_H-M   'P 1'
#
loop_
_entity.id
_entity.type
_entity.pdbx_description
1 polymer ?
#
loop_
_entity_poly.entity_id
_entity_poly.type
_entity_poly.pdbx_seq_one_letter_code
_entity_poly.pdbx_strand_id
1 'polypeptide(L)'
;MASAATGIGRWALAVFLFTLACCYGFNLDTTNPSVYSGPPGSYFGFAVDFFTPVPTQINILVGAPKANTSQPNIVEGGAVYKCPWNNGAGNCEQFEFDKTESIC
;
A
#
# COMPACT_ATOMS: atom_id res chain seq x y z
N MET A 1 -30.30 40.23 -27.42
CA MET A 1 -28.84 39.99 -27.32
C MET A 1 -28.62 38.83 -26.37
N ALA A 2 -28.62 37.59 -26.86
CA ALA A 2 -28.28 36.43 -26.05
C ALA A 2 -26.78 36.18 -26.16
N SER A 3 -26.10 36.24 -25.02
CA SER A 3 -24.65 36.07 -24.87
C SER A 3 -24.23 34.69 -25.37
N ALA A 4 -23.55 34.65 -26.52
CA ALA A 4 -22.88 33.47 -27.05
C ALA A 4 -21.51 33.30 -26.38
N ALA A 5 -21.49 33.07 -25.06
CA ALA A 5 -20.25 32.87 -24.30
C ALA A 5 -20.15 31.48 -23.62
N THR A 6 -21.06 30.55 -23.92
CA THR A 6 -21.18 29.25 -23.23
C THR A 6 -20.64 28.05 -24.01
N GLY A 7 -20.25 28.21 -25.28
CA GLY A 7 -19.77 27.11 -26.12
C GLY A 7 -18.32 26.73 -25.85
N ILE A 8 -17.40 27.69 -25.93
CA ILE A 8 -15.95 27.45 -25.84
C ILE A 8 -15.55 26.92 -24.46
N GLY A 9 -16.15 27.45 -23.38
CA GLY A 9 -15.89 26.98 -22.02
C GLY A 9 -16.32 25.54 -21.79
N ARG A 10 -17.40 25.06 -22.43
CA ARG A 10 -17.87 23.67 -22.28
C ARG A 10 -16.98 22.69 -23.03
N TRP A 11 -16.49 23.04 -24.21
CA TRP A 11 -15.55 22.20 -24.97
C TRP A 11 -14.18 22.16 -24.33
N ALA A 12 -13.66 23.31 -23.88
CA ALA A 12 -12.40 23.36 -23.14
C ALA A 12 -12.48 22.54 -21.84
N LEU A 13 -13.60 22.64 -21.11
CA LEU A 13 -13.85 21.82 -19.92
C LEU A 13 -13.97 20.33 -20.26
N ALA A 14 -14.66 19.97 -21.33
CA ALA A 14 -14.78 18.58 -21.77
C ALA A 14 -13.42 17.98 -22.19
N VAL A 15 -12.61 18.73 -22.94
CA VAL A 15 -11.25 18.34 -23.33
C VAL A 15 -10.37 18.20 -22.09
N PHE A 16 -10.43 19.15 -21.15
CA PHE A 16 -9.67 19.11 -19.90
C PHE A 16 -10.05 17.89 -19.03
N LEU A 17 -11.35 17.63 -18.85
CA LEU A 17 -11.86 16.45 -18.14
C LEU A 17 -11.46 15.14 -18.83
N PHE A 18 -11.48 15.10 -20.16
CA PHE A 18 -11.04 13.95 -20.95
C PHE A 18 -9.53 13.72 -20.81
N THR A 19 -8.72 14.77 -20.85
CA THR A 19 -7.27 14.65 -20.63
C THR A 19 -6.92 14.20 -19.22
N LEU A 20 -7.63 14.68 -18.20
CA LEU A 20 -7.49 14.22 -16.82
C LEU A 20 -7.87 12.75 -16.66
N ALA A 21 -8.92 12.30 -17.36
CA ALA A 21 -9.33 10.89 -17.38
C ALA A 21 -8.32 9.97 -18.07
N CYS A 22 -7.50 10.50 -19.00
CA CYS A 22 -6.46 9.73 -19.70
C CYS A 22 -5.10 9.71 -18.97
N CYS A 23 -4.94 10.41 -17.85
CA CYS A 23 -3.74 10.35 -17.03
C CYS A 23 -3.70 9.03 -16.21
N TYR A 24 -3.59 7.90 -16.90
CA TYR A 24 -3.24 6.62 -16.27
C TYR A 24 -1.73 6.58 -16.01
N GLY A 25 -1.30 5.92 -14.93
CA GLY A 25 0.12 5.61 -14.73
C GLY A 25 0.64 4.80 -15.91
N PHE A 26 1.49 5.39 -16.75
CA PHE A 26 1.86 4.83 -18.04
C PHE A 26 3.04 3.85 -17.98
N ASN A 27 3.79 3.85 -16.87
CA ASN A 27 5.04 3.10 -16.70
C ASN A 27 5.04 2.15 -15.50
N LEU A 28 3.87 1.82 -14.94
CA LEU A 28 3.75 0.75 -13.95
C LEU A 28 3.68 -0.60 -14.67
N ASP A 29 4.56 -1.53 -14.31
CA ASP A 29 4.48 -2.91 -14.82
C ASP A 29 3.32 -3.65 -14.13
N THR A 30 2.19 -3.73 -14.84
CA THR A 30 1.00 -4.47 -14.41
C THR A 30 1.03 -5.94 -14.81
N THR A 31 1.99 -6.36 -15.64
CA THR A 31 2.10 -7.74 -16.12
C THR A 31 2.82 -8.62 -15.11
N ASN A 32 3.87 -8.10 -14.46
CA ASN A 32 4.68 -8.86 -13.51
C ASN A 32 4.87 -8.12 -12.17
N PRO A 33 3.79 -7.85 -11.40
CA PRO A 33 3.89 -7.21 -10.11
C PRO A 33 4.48 -8.16 -9.04
N SER A 34 5.17 -7.58 -8.06
CA SER A 34 5.49 -8.28 -6.81
C SER A 34 4.23 -8.39 -5.94
N VAL A 35 3.83 -9.61 -5.60
CA VAL A 35 2.62 -9.86 -4.80
C VAL A 35 3.01 -10.47 -3.46
N TYR A 36 2.72 -9.74 -2.39
CA TYR A 36 2.94 -10.19 -1.02
C TYR A 36 1.61 -10.64 -0.41
N SER A 37 1.65 -11.69 0.41
CA SER A 37 0.48 -12.21 1.12
C SER A 37 0.85 -12.51 2.57
N GLY A 38 -0.12 -12.35 3.45
CA GLY A 38 0.02 -12.65 4.88
C GLY A 38 -1.05 -13.62 5.38
N PRO A 39 -1.13 -13.83 6.70
CA PRO A 39 -2.09 -14.76 7.28
C PRO A 39 -3.55 -14.41 6.93
N PRO A 40 -4.41 -15.41 6.61
CA PRO A 40 -5.82 -15.16 6.33
C PRO A 40 -6.53 -14.47 7.51
N GLY A 41 -7.42 -13.51 7.20
CA GLY A 41 -8.20 -12.79 8.21
C GLY A 41 -7.45 -11.69 8.97
N SER A 42 -6.12 -11.60 8.84
CA SER A 42 -5.29 -10.63 9.57
C SER A 42 -5.37 -9.18 9.09
N TYR A 43 -6.05 -8.94 7.96
CA TYR A 43 -6.06 -7.67 7.22
C TYR A 43 -4.65 -7.22 6.79
N PHE A 44 -3.80 -8.16 6.42
CA PHE A 44 -2.50 -7.88 5.80
C PHE A 44 -2.67 -6.94 4.60
N GLY A 45 -1.97 -5.81 4.61
CA GLY A 45 -2.09 -4.75 3.61
C GLY A 45 -2.92 -3.56 4.06
N PHE A 46 -3.37 -3.52 5.32
CA PHE A 46 -4.14 -2.40 5.86
C PHE A 46 -3.34 -1.08 5.89
N ALA A 47 -2.04 -1.16 6.13
CA ALA A 47 -1.10 -0.04 6.03
C ALA A 47 0.21 -0.53 5.40
N VAL A 48 0.87 0.30 4.59
CA VAL A 48 2.12 -0.06 3.90
C VAL A 48 3.12 1.10 3.93
N ASP A 49 4.42 0.78 4.01
CA ASP A 49 5.50 1.77 3.92
C ASP A 49 6.80 1.15 3.37
N PHE A 50 7.74 1.97 2.93
CA PHE A 50 9.08 1.55 2.52
C PHE A 50 10.05 1.56 3.70
N PHE A 51 10.93 0.54 3.77
CA PHE A 51 11.95 0.44 4.81
C PHE A 51 13.30 0.02 4.25
N THR A 52 14.26 0.94 4.34
CA THR A 52 15.61 0.78 3.81
C THR A 52 16.63 0.99 4.93
N PRO A 53 16.93 -0.03 5.75
CA PRO A 53 17.86 0.11 6.88
C PRO A 53 19.30 0.40 6.42
N VAL A 54 19.67 -0.06 5.23
CA VAL A 54 20.93 0.25 4.55
C VAL A 54 20.67 0.41 3.04
N PRO A 55 21.48 1.18 2.29
CA PRO A 55 21.19 1.53 0.89
C PRO A 55 20.97 0.34 -0.07
N THR A 56 21.52 -0.84 0.26
CA THR A 56 21.43 -2.06 -0.56
C THR A 56 20.27 -2.97 -0.19
N GLN A 57 19.51 -2.65 0.86
CA GLN A 57 18.47 -3.52 1.40
C GLN A 57 17.14 -2.77 1.45
N ILE A 58 16.33 -2.93 0.41
CA ILE A 58 14.97 -2.38 0.34
C ILE A 58 13.99 -3.43 0.83
N ASN A 59 13.11 -3.03 1.74
CA ASN A 59 12.01 -3.83 2.24
C ASN A 59 10.71 -3.03 2.17
N ILE A 60 9.60 -3.74 2.17
CA ILE A 60 8.26 -3.19 2.33
C ILE A 60 7.77 -3.60 3.71
N LEU A 61 7.26 -2.63 4.46
CA LEU A 61 6.54 -2.87 5.70
C LEU A 61 5.06 -3.00 5.39
N VAL A 62 4.43 -4.05 5.92
CA VAL A 62 3.01 -4.30 5.73
C VAL A 62 2.35 -4.53 7.08
N GLY A 63 1.40 -3.67 7.43
CA GLY A 63 0.57 -3.81 8.61
C GLY A 63 -0.55 -4.84 8.40
N ALA A 64 -0.81 -5.62 9.45
CA ALA A 64 -1.88 -6.60 9.54
C ALA A 64 -2.53 -6.49 10.94
N PRO A 65 -3.50 -5.59 11.14
CA PRO A 65 -4.01 -5.23 12.47
C PRO A 65 -4.74 -6.37 13.19
N LYS A 66 -5.09 -7.46 12.51
CA LYS A 66 -5.70 -8.66 13.12
C LYS A 66 -4.78 -9.88 13.12
N ALA A 67 -3.50 -9.69 12.85
CA ALA A 67 -2.54 -10.79 12.99
C ALA A 67 -2.40 -11.17 14.47
N ASN A 68 -2.29 -12.48 14.73
CA ASN A 68 -1.91 -12.96 16.05
C ASN A 68 -0.41 -12.69 16.29
N THR A 69 -0.05 -12.43 17.54
CA THR A 69 1.32 -12.19 17.96
C THR A 69 1.75 -13.24 18.98
N SER A 70 3.04 -13.23 19.31
CA SER A 70 3.61 -14.08 20.36
C SER A 70 3.31 -13.56 21.77
N GLN A 71 2.57 -12.45 21.91
CA GLN A 71 2.25 -11.87 23.20
C GLN A 71 1.26 -12.79 23.94
N PRO A 72 1.49 -13.07 25.24
CA PRO A 72 0.60 -13.92 26.02
C PRO A 72 -0.78 -13.25 26.15
N ASN A 73 -1.84 -14.05 26.18
CA ASN A 73 -3.23 -13.62 26.42
C ASN A 73 -3.80 -12.53 25.49
N ILE A 74 -3.12 -12.17 24.41
CA ILE A 74 -3.59 -11.18 23.43
C ILE A 74 -4.04 -11.91 22.16
N VAL A 75 -5.29 -11.68 21.76
CA VAL A 75 -5.88 -12.21 20.52
C VAL A 75 -5.93 -11.08 19.50
N GLU A 76 -5.48 -11.35 18.26
CA GLU A 76 -5.48 -10.36 17.17
C GLU A 76 -4.82 -9.02 17.55
N GLY A 77 -3.73 -9.04 18.33
CA GLY A 77 -3.03 -7.83 18.80
C GLY A 77 -2.44 -6.97 17.67
N GLY A 78 -2.30 -7.54 16.47
CA GLY A 78 -1.80 -6.86 15.29
C GLY A 78 -0.29 -6.99 15.14
N ALA A 79 0.16 -7.01 13.89
CA ALA A 79 1.57 -7.15 13.57
C ALA A 79 1.96 -6.29 12.36
N VAL A 80 3.25 -5.99 12.26
CA VAL A 80 3.86 -5.49 11.02
C VAL A 80 4.76 -6.58 10.47
N TYR A 81 4.74 -6.76 9.16
CA TYR A 81 5.58 -7.68 8.45
C TYR A 81 6.62 -6.93 7.63
N LYS A 82 7.87 -7.39 7.66
CA LYS A 82 8.96 -6.92 6.82
C LYS A 82 9.11 -7.87 5.64
N CYS A 83 8.82 -7.38 4.45
CA CYS A 83 8.86 -8.11 3.20
C CYS A 83 10.07 -7.63 2.37
N PRO A 84 11.08 -8.47 2.11
CA PRO A 84 12.20 -8.10 1.24
C PRO A 84 11.71 -7.77 -0.18
N TRP A 85 12.30 -6.74 -0.81
CA TRP A 85 11.96 -6.35 -2.19
C TRP A 85 12.40 -7.40 -3.23
N ASN A 86 13.37 -8.27 -2.90
CA ASN A 86 14.00 -9.19 -3.86
C ASN A 86 12.98 -10.17 -4.50
N ASN A 87 12.81 -10.05 -5.82
CA ASN A 87 12.14 -10.95 -6.76
C ASN A 87 10.70 -11.39 -6.39
N GLY A 88 9.94 -10.52 -5.71
CA GLY A 88 8.49 -10.53 -5.76
C GLY A 88 7.73 -11.65 -5.03
N ALA A 89 8.42 -12.45 -4.22
CA ALA A 89 7.78 -13.52 -3.43
C ALA A 89 8.56 -13.93 -2.17
N GLY A 90 9.47 -13.08 -1.68
CA GLY A 90 10.18 -13.36 -0.42
C GLY A 90 9.20 -13.49 0.74
N ASN A 91 9.41 -14.49 1.62
CA ASN A 91 8.59 -14.65 2.82
C ASN A 91 8.67 -13.37 3.66
N CYS A 92 7.51 -12.79 3.93
CA CYS A 92 7.39 -11.66 4.84
C CYS A 92 7.54 -12.18 6.28
N GLU A 93 8.46 -11.58 7.03
CA GLU A 93 8.71 -11.96 8.42
C GLU A 93 8.02 -10.96 9.35
N GLN A 94 7.41 -11.45 10.42
CA GLN A 94 6.83 -10.58 11.44
C GLN A 94 7.94 -9.79 12.14
N PHE A 95 7.81 -8.47 12.12
CA PHE A 95 8.71 -7.55 12.82
C PHE A 95 8.26 -7.45 14.28
N GLU A 96 9.04 -8.05 15.17
CA GLU A 96 8.74 -8.05 16.60
C GLU A 96 9.18 -6.73 17.25
N PHE A 97 8.24 -5.81 17.46
CA PHE A 97 8.51 -4.56 18.21
C PHE A 97 8.47 -4.79 19.72
N ASP A 98 7.44 -5.49 20.20
CA ASP A 98 7.23 -5.81 21.61
C ASP A 98 6.93 -7.31 21.76
N LYS A 99 7.58 -7.95 22.73
CA LYS A 99 7.37 -9.37 23.09
C LYS A 99 6.63 -9.52 24.42
N THR A 100 6.33 -8.42 25.07
CA THR A 100 5.75 -8.33 26.41
C THR A 100 4.37 -7.69 26.37
N GLU A 101 3.62 -7.83 27.47
CA GLU A 101 2.40 -7.06 27.73
C GLU A 101 2.77 -5.68 28.30
N SER A 102 3.71 -4.96 27.68
CA SER A 102 3.97 -3.58 28.06
C SER A 102 3.02 -2.66 27.30
N ILE A 103 2.01 -2.17 28.01
CA ILE A 103 1.26 -0.99 27.57
C ILE A 103 2.25 0.19 27.53
N CYS A 104 2.44 0.77 26.34
CA CYS A 104 3.08 2.08 26.19
C CYS A 104 2.32 3.16 26.96
#